data_AF-A0A8H8CUN6-F1
#
_entry.id   AF-A0A8H8CUN6-F1
#
_cell.length_a   1.000
_cell.length_b   1.000
_cell.length_c   1.000
_cell.angle_alpha   90.00
_cell.angle_beta   90.00
_cell.angle_gamma   90.00
#
_symmetry.space_group_name_H-M   'P 1'
#
loop_
_entity.id
_entity.type
_entity.pdbx_description
1 polymer ?
#
loop_
_entity_poly.entity_id
_entity_poly.type
_entity_poly.pdbx_seq_one_letter_code
_entity_poly.pdbx_strand_id
1 'polypeptide(L)'
;MIRLTSGEVLRQVGVALNQHKPDTLVELPQIVSWSEGIQKATAAIQGTQGDVFLVNPRTRRQKEIWCQMALENVRGDKEAPQPSEKKPGLRIRTSYDMSTLPYPGMPSKEVQKKLKEEFLKENRQSPSNHTAPYIINNRAGLLDNVLPLVQAHIRVCPIDDEFESSEILPEANMIWDTGAHRTIISADLLSEPFRRRLENEENDIYRSESGTAVQVTILVALSNTTVTIEAIALVCPRNLMPNGYNGIVFGQSQCINSLVYTSIPRTALLHSGEDVAEDAWGDLSLSSYFDPFGDAHAF
;
A
#
# COMPACT_ATOMS: atom_id res chain seq x y z
N MET A 1 -14.27 -21.25 -11.56
CA MET A 1 -13.30 -22.25 -12.07
C MET A 1 -12.46 -21.58 -13.16
N ILE A 2 -11.16 -21.39 -12.95
CA ILE A 2 -10.26 -20.74 -13.92
C ILE A 2 -9.67 -21.78 -14.87
N ARG A 3 -9.34 -21.40 -16.11
CA ARG A 3 -8.70 -22.28 -17.10
C ARG A 3 -7.31 -21.77 -17.43
N LEU A 4 -6.29 -22.51 -17.01
CA LEU A 4 -4.89 -22.18 -17.23
C LEU A 4 -4.20 -23.30 -18.01
N THR A 5 -3.15 -22.96 -18.76
CA THR A 5 -2.27 -23.98 -19.35
C THR A 5 -1.40 -24.60 -18.25
N SER A 6 -1.01 -25.87 -18.42
CA SER A 6 -0.16 -26.58 -17.46
C SER A 6 1.15 -25.82 -17.16
N GLY A 7 1.76 -25.22 -18.19
CA GLY A 7 2.97 -24.41 -18.04
C GLY A 7 2.77 -23.16 -17.18
N GLU A 8 1.63 -22.48 -17.30
CA GLU A 8 1.35 -21.28 -16.49
C GLU A 8 1.09 -21.63 -15.03
N VAL A 9 0.41 -22.76 -14.78
CA VAL A 9 0.23 -23.29 -13.42
C VAL A 9 1.60 -23.57 -12.78
N LEU A 10 2.48 -24.29 -13.48
CA LEU A 10 3.82 -24.60 -12.99
C LEU A 10 4.65 -23.33 -12.74
N ARG A 11 4.53 -22.31 -13.60
CA ARG A 11 5.22 -21.03 -13.41
C ARG A 11 4.77 -20.31 -12.14
N GLN A 12 3.46 -20.20 -11.92
CA GLN A 12 2.92 -19.50 -10.75
C GLN A 12 3.22 -20.25 -9.44
N VAL A 13 3.10 -21.57 -9.45
CA VAL A 13 3.51 -22.42 -8.31
C VAL A 13 5.01 -22.25 -8.04
N GLY A 14 5.86 -22.24 -9.08
CA GLY A 14 7.30 -22.03 -8.93
C GLY A 14 7.66 -20.67 -8.32
N VAL A 15 6.98 -19.59 -8.72
CA VAL A 15 7.16 -18.26 -8.12
C VAL A 15 6.76 -18.27 -6.64
N ALA A 16 5.61 -18.87 -6.31
CA ALA A 16 5.14 -18.97 -4.93
C ALA A 16 6.12 -19.78 -4.05
N LEU A 17 6.64 -20.91 -4.57
CA LEU A 17 7.63 -21.73 -3.89
C LEU A 17 8.92 -20.96 -3.60
N ASN A 18 9.45 -20.21 -4.57
CA ASN A 18 10.67 -19.42 -4.38
C ASN A 18 10.49 -18.29 -3.35
N GLN A 19 9.30 -17.70 -3.26
CA GLN A 19 9.02 -16.64 -2.30
C GLN A 19 8.91 -17.16 -0.86
N HIS A 20 8.32 -18.33 -0.67
CA HIS A 20 8.07 -18.89 0.67
C HIS A 20 9.19 -19.81 1.14
N LYS A 21 9.95 -20.42 0.22
CA LYS A 21 10.98 -21.42 0.49
C LYS A 21 12.16 -21.32 -0.49
N PRO A 22 12.92 -20.22 -0.47
CA PRO A 22 14.06 -20.02 -1.39
C PRO A 22 15.15 -21.09 -1.25
N ASP A 23 15.23 -21.75 -0.08
CA ASP A 23 16.29 -22.71 0.23
C ASP A 23 15.99 -24.14 -0.24
N THR A 24 14.82 -24.39 -0.86
CA THR A 24 14.47 -25.74 -1.35
C THR A 24 15.14 -25.98 -2.70
N LEU A 25 16.31 -26.61 -2.67
CA LEU A 25 17.07 -26.96 -3.86
C LEU A 25 16.77 -28.39 -4.33
N VAL A 26 16.68 -28.58 -5.65
CA VAL A 26 16.48 -29.88 -6.28
C VAL A 26 17.68 -30.17 -7.17
N GLU A 27 18.41 -31.26 -6.89
CA GLU A 27 19.52 -31.70 -7.73
C GLU A 27 18.99 -32.51 -8.93
N LEU A 28 19.27 -31.99 -10.12
CA LEU A 28 18.86 -32.58 -11.40
C LEU A 28 20.07 -32.69 -12.35
N PRO A 29 20.14 -33.74 -13.17
CA PRO A 29 21.11 -33.80 -14.27
C PRO A 29 20.82 -32.71 -15.33
N GLN A 30 21.82 -32.34 -16.13
CA GLN A 30 21.70 -31.29 -17.16
C GLN A 30 20.59 -31.56 -18.19
N ILE A 31 20.26 -32.83 -18.44
CA ILE A 31 19.18 -33.23 -19.34
C ILE A 31 18.24 -34.10 -18.52
N VAL A 32 17.00 -33.63 -18.34
CA VAL A 32 15.98 -34.31 -17.56
C VAL A 32 14.65 -34.27 -18.31
N SER A 33 13.84 -35.32 -18.18
CA SER A 33 12.48 -35.33 -18.72
C SER A 33 11.56 -34.44 -17.87
N TRP A 34 10.53 -33.84 -18.50
CA TRP A 34 9.56 -33.00 -17.78
C TRP A 34 8.89 -33.72 -16.62
N SER A 35 8.53 -35.00 -16.81
CA SER A 35 7.92 -35.82 -15.77
C SER A 35 8.85 -36.06 -14.59
N GLU A 36 10.12 -36.36 -14.85
CA GLU A 36 11.11 -36.61 -13.80
C GLU A 36 11.43 -35.32 -13.02
N GLY A 37 11.56 -34.18 -13.71
CA GLY A 37 11.75 -32.88 -13.08
C GLY A 37 10.60 -32.49 -12.15
N ILE A 38 9.35 -32.66 -12.60
CA ILE A 38 8.16 -32.37 -11.80
C ILE A 38 8.06 -33.31 -10.59
N GLN A 39 8.32 -34.61 -10.78
CA GLN A 39 8.26 -35.58 -9.69
C GLN A 39 9.29 -35.28 -8.61
N LYS A 40 10.53 -34.98 -8.99
CA LYS A 40 11.60 -34.62 -8.04
C LYS A 40 11.31 -33.32 -7.31
N ALA A 41 10.81 -32.29 -8.02
CA ALA A 41 10.36 -31.05 -7.40
C ALA A 41 9.20 -31.27 -6.41
N THR A 42 8.25 -32.14 -6.76
CA THR A 42 7.10 -32.48 -5.90
C THR A 42 7.56 -33.23 -4.64
N ALA A 43 8.52 -34.15 -4.77
CA ALA A 43 9.09 -34.87 -3.62
C ALA A 43 9.83 -33.92 -2.66
N ALA A 44 10.54 -32.93 -3.19
CA ALA A 44 11.28 -31.95 -2.38
C ALA A 44 10.37 -31.04 -1.54
N ILE A 45 9.12 -30.83 -1.98
CA ILE A 45 8.13 -29.98 -1.27
C ILE A 45 7.08 -30.82 -0.52
N GLN A 46 7.19 -32.15 -0.52
CA GLN A 46 6.21 -33.04 0.08
C GLN A 46 6.18 -32.88 1.60
N GLY A 47 4.98 -32.73 2.18
CA GLY A 47 4.78 -32.47 3.62
C GLY A 47 4.67 -30.99 4.00
N THR A 48 4.65 -30.09 3.02
CA THR A 48 4.49 -28.66 3.25
C THR A 48 3.06 -28.22 2.90
N GLN A 49 2.37 -27.59 3.86
CA GLN A 49 1.07 -26.97 3.62
C GLN A 49 1.30 -25.54 3.12
N GLY A 50 0.67 -25.21 2.00
CA GLY A 50 0.69 -23.86 1.41
C GLY A 50 -0.26 -23.81 0.24
N ASP A 51 -1.23 -22.90 0.30
CA ASP A 51 -2.16 -22.66 -0.79
C ASP A 51 -1.54 -21.66 -1.78
N VAL A 52 -1.70 -21.92 -3.07
CA VAL A 52 -1.26 -21.01 -4.14
C VAL A 52 -2.47 -20.36 -4.78
N PHE A 53 -2.56 -19.04 -4.69
CA PHE A 53 -3.54 -18.25 -5.43
C PHE A 53 -3.14 -18.17 -6.91
N LEU A 54 -3.89 -18.86 -7.75
CA LEU A 54 -3.67 -18.84 -9.20
C LEU A 54 -4.40 -17.64 -9.83
N VAL A 55 -3.65 -16.83 -10.59
CA VAL A 55 -4.14 -15.62 -11.27
C VAL A 55 -4.25 -15.89 -12.78
N ASN A 56 -5.28 -15.37 -13.44
CA ASN A 56 -5.36 -15.47 -14.90
C ASN A 56 -4.20 -14.69 -15.56
N PRO A 57 -3.38 -15.31 -16.41
CA PRO A 57 -2.33 -14.61 -17.14
C PRO A 57 -2.97 -13.60 -18.09
N ARG A 58 -2.37 -12.41 -18.18
CA ARG A 58 -2.78 -11.39 -19.15
C ARG A 58 -2.69 -11.95 -20.56
N THR A 59 -3.74 -11.79 -21.34
CA THR A 59 -3.80 -12.20 -22.75
C THR A 59 -2.72 -11.48 -23.57
N ARG A 60 -2.32 -12.06 -24.71
CA ARG A 60 -1.33 -11.44 -25.62
C ARG A 60 -1.73 -10.02 -26.02
N ARG A 61 -3.02 -9.82 -26.31
CA ARG A 61 -3.60 -8.50 -26.62
C ARG A 61 -3.47 -7.52 -25.44
N GLN A 62 -3.72 -7.98 -24.21
CA GLN A 62 -3.48 -7.17 -23.02
C GLN A 62 -1.99 -6.84 -22.84
N LYS A 63 -1.08 -7.78 -23.08
CA LYS A 63 0.36 -7.49 -23.02
C LYS A 63 0.80 -6.46 -24.07
N GLU A 64 0.30 -6.58 -25.30
CA GLU A 64 0.60 -5.65 -26.40
C GLU A 64 0.06 -4.25 -26.09
N ILE A 65 -1.17 -4.13 -25.58
CA ILE A 65 -1.74 -2.86 -25.12
C ILE A 65 -0.86 -2.23 -24.02
N TRP A 66 -0.48 -3.00 -23.01
CA TRP A 66 0.35 -2.49 -21.91
C TRP A 66 1.76 -2.08 -22.37
N CYS A 67 2.36 -2.82 -23.31
CA CYS A 67 3.62 -2.44 -23.93
C CYS A 67 3.50 -1.13 -24.72
N GLN A 68 2.41 -0.97 -25.47
CA GLN A 68 2.18 0.25 -26.25
C GLN A 68 1.97 1.47 -25.34
N MET A 69 1.19 1.32 -24.27
CA MET A 69 1.02 2.36 -23.26
C MET A 69 2.35 2.73 -22.58
N ALA A 70 3.19 1.74 -22.24
CA ALA A 70 4.51 2.00 -21.67
C ALA A 70 5.43 2.78 -22.63
N LEU A 71 5.32 2.53 -23.94
CA LEU A 71 6.09 3.25 -24.97
C LEU A 71 5.60 4.67 -25.19
N GLU A 72 4.29 4.92 -25.03
CA GLU A 72 3.68 6.26 -25.14
C GLU A 72 4.07 7.15 -23.95
N ASN A 73 4.12 6.61 -22.73
CA ASN A 73 4.58 7.34 -21.55
C ASN A 73 6.03 7.83 -21.67
N VAL A 74 6.93 6.97 -22.19
CA VAL A 74 8.34 7.31 -22.41
C VAL A 74 8.51 8.44 -23.44
N ARG A 75 7.54 8.62 -24.35
CA ARG A 75 7.54 9.73 -25.31
C ARG A 75 7.05 11.02 -24.67
N GLY A 76 6.00 10.97 -23.85
CA GLY A 76 5.50 12.14 -23.09
C GLY A 76 6.52 12.74 -22.12
N ASP A 77 7.42 11.93 -21.56
CA ASP A 77 8.50 12.36 -20.66
C ASP A 77 9.51 13.32 -21.30
N LYS A 78 9.67 13.31 -22.62
CA LYS A 78 10.61 14.20 -23.32
C LYS A 78 10.05 15.60 -23.56
N GLU A 79 8.76 15.80 -23.37
CA GLU A 79 8.04 17.02 -23.76
C GLU A 79 7.40 17.77 -22.57
N ALA A 80 7.51 17.25 -21.34
CA ALA A 80 6.84 17.82 -20.17
C ALA A 80 7.41 19.20 -19.76
N PRO A 81 6.59 20.27 -19.71
CA PRO A 81 6.99 21.58 -19.17
C PRO A 81 7.17 21.54 -17.64
N GLN A 82 7.92 22.52 -17.12
CA GLN A 82 8.15 22.75 -15.68
C GLN A 82 6.87 22.76 -14.84
N PRO A 83 6.94 22.37 -13.56
CA PRO A 83 5.77 22.18 -12.71
C PRO A 83 5.09 23.52 -12.42
N SER A 84 4.00 23.80 -13.15
CA SER A 84 2.94 24.69 -12.67
C SER A 84 2.31 24.10 -11.41
N GLU A 85 1.55 24.90 -10.66
CA GLU A 85 0.83 24.55 -9.42
C GLU A 85 0.04 23.22 -9.55
N LYS A 86 0.72 22.09 -9.36
CA LYS A 86 0.19 20.77 -9.66
C LYS A 86 -0.59 20.26 -8.47
N LYS A 87 -1.82 19.82 -8.73
CA LYS A 87 -2.59 18.96 -7.83
C LYS A 87 -1.68 17.79 -7.39
N PRO A 88 -1.61 17.47 -6.08
CA PRO A 88 -0.70 16.45 -5.56
C PRO A 88 -0.97 15.04 -6.12
N GLY A 89 -2.17 14.83 -6.65
CA GLY A 89 -2.59 13.63 -7.36
C GLY A 89 -3.99 13.82 -7.97
N LEU A 90 -4.52 12.77 -8.58
CA LEU A 90 -5.91 12.69 -9.05
C LEU A 90 -6.69 11.70 -8.19
N ARG A 91 -8.00 11.89 -8.03
CA ARG A 91 -8.82 11.01 -7.18
C ARG A 91 -9.13 9.70 -7.88
N ILE A 92 -9.09 8.59 -7.16
CA ILE A 92 -9.64 7.35 -7.70
C ILE A 92 -11.16 7.47 -7.89
N ARG A 93 -11.72 6.68 -8.80
CA ARG A 93 -13.17 6.48 -8.85
C ARG A 93 -13.58 5.70 -7.62
N THR A 94 -14.64 6.14 -6.97
CA THR A 94 -15.28 5.42 -5.87
C THR A 94 -16.78 5.66 -5.94
N SER A 95 -17.57 4.65 -5.61
CA SER A 95 -19.02 4.75 -5.50
C SER A 95 -19.48 5.17 -4.09
N TYR A 96 -18.54 5.27 -3.15
CA TYR A 96 -18.83 5.59 -1.75
C TYR A 96 -18.83 7.10 -1.52
N ASP A 97 -19.90 7.59 -0.90
CA ASP A 97 -19.95 8.94 -0.36
C ASP A 97 -19.35 8.93 1.05
N MET A 98 -18.17 9.55 1.19
CA MET A 98 -17.47 9.64 2.48
C MET A 98 -18.31 10.29 3.57
N SER A 99 -19.22 11.21 3.24
CA SER A 99 -20.07 11.88 4.23
C SER A 99 -21.08 10.93 4.89
N THR A 100 -21.35 9.79 4.25
CA THR A 100 -22.28 8.75 4.74
C THR A 100 -21.58 7.62 5.51
N LEU A 101 -20.26 7.52 5.40
CA LEU A 101 -19.49 6.48 6.07
C LEU A 101 -19.27 6.82 7.55
N PRO A 102 -19.26 5.81 8.44
CA PRO A 102 -18.99 6.04 9.85
C PRO A 102 -17.55 6.50 10.06
N TYR A 103 -17.31 7.24 11.14
CA TYR A 103 -15.95 7.46 11.59
C TYR A 103 -15.35 6.16 12.15
N PRO A 104 -14.04 5.92 11.95
CA PRO A 104 -13.38 4.76 12.50
C PRO A 104 -13.50 4.72 14.03
N GLY A 105 -13.74 3.53 14.57
CA GLY A 105 -13.77 3.27 16.00
C GLY A 105 -12.38 3.38 16.65
N MET A 106 -12.34 3.25 17.97
CA MET A 106 -11.06 3.05 18.66
C MET A 106 -10.56 1.63 18.39
N PRO A 107 -9.26 1.45 18.11
CA PRO A 107 -8.68 0.12 17.96
C PRO A 107 -8.73 -0.64 19.29
N SER A 108 -8.86 -1.96 19.25
CA SER A 108 -8.90 -2.77 20.49
C SER A 108 -7.56 -2.67 21.24
N LYS A 109 -7.58 -2.85 22.56
CA LYS A 109 -6.33 -2.84 23.35
C LYS A 109 -5.34 -3.92 22.90
N GLU A 110 -5.83 -5.06 22.40
CA GLU A 110 -4.94 -6.08 21.85
C GLU A 110 -4.27 -5.62 20.55
N VAL A 111 -5.01 -4.98 19.65
CA VAL A 111 -4.47 -4.38 18.42
C VAL A 111 -3.42 -3.32 18.75
N GLN A 112 -3.76 -2.38 19.64
CA GLN A 112 -2.86 -1.30 20.06
C GLN A 112 -1.53 -1.87 20.56
N LYS A 113 -1.60 -2.87 21.45
CA LYS A 113 -0.42 -3.54 21.97
C LYS A 113 0.39 -4.23 20.87
N LYS A 114 -0.26 -4.95 19.96
CA LYS A 114 0.43 -5.66 18.86
C LYS A 114 1.16 -4.68 17.93
N LEU A 115 0.48 -3.63 17.49
CA LEU A 115 1.06 -2.60 16.61
C LEU A 115 2.25 -1.89 17.27
N LYS A 116 2.13 -1.58 18.57
CA LYS A 116 3.24 -1.02 19.36
C LYS A 116 4.43 -1.98 19.42
N GLU A 117 4.21 -3.25 19.72
CA GLU A 117 5.27 -4.26 19.81
C GLU A 117 5.99 -4.45 18.47
N GLU A 118 5.25 -4.49 17.36
CA GLU A 118 5.82 -4.58 16.01
C GLU A 118 6.64 -3.34 15.65
N PHE A 119 6.13 -2.15 15.93
CA PHE A 119 6.84 -0.89 15.69
C PHE A 119 8.15 -0.82 16.48
N LEU A 120 8.12 -1.17 17.78
CA LEU A 120 9.32 -1.18 18.62
C LEU A 120 10.31 -2.24 18.15
N LYS A 121 9.85 -3.40 17.68
CA LYS A 121 10.70 -4.45 17.12
C LYS A 121 11.38 -3.99 15.83
N GLU A 122 10.63 -3.39 14.91
CA GLU A 122 11.14 -2.87 13.63
C GLU A 122 12.23 -1.81 13.86
N ASN A 123 11.98 -0.84 14.75
CA ASN A 123 12.94 0.23 15.04
C ASN A 123 14.19 -0.27 15.78
N ARG A 124 14.08 -1.30 16.62
CA ARG A 124 15.25 -1.92 17.28
C ARG A 124 16.13 -2.71 16.31
N GLN A 125 15.53 -3.33 15.29
CA GLN A 125 16.23 -4.19 14.35
C GLN A 125 16.88 -3.40 13.20
N SER A 126 16.48 -2.16 12.93
CA SER A 126 17.01 -1.37 11.82
C SER A 126 17.09 0.14 12.10
N PRO A 127 17.87 0.59 13.11
CA PRO A 127 18.01 2.02 13.40
C PRO A 127 18.68 2.83 12.28
N SER A 128 19.36 2.19 11.32
CA SER A 128 20.21 2.85 10.32
C SER A 128 19.71 2.83 8.86
N ASN A 129 18.57 2.20 8.56
CA ASN A 129 18.13 2.01 7.16
C ASN A 129 16.92 2.86 6.75
N HIS A 130 16.36 3.67 7.65
CA HIS A 130 15.21 4.53 7.37
C HIS A 130 15.63 6.00 7.33
N THR A 131 16.61 6.32 6.47
CA THR A 131 17.10 7.68 6.30
C THR A 131 16.09 8.54 5.55
N ALA A 132 15.61 9.57 6.26
CA ALA A 132 14.84 10.71 5.77
C ALA A 132 13.46 10.41 5.13
N PRO A 133 12.48 11.32 5.28
CA PRO A 133 11.27 11.27 4.47
C PRO A 133 11.71 11.25 3.01
N TYR A 134 11.37 10.16 2.32
CA TYR A 134 11.72 9.96 0.92
C TYR A 134 11.42 11.27 0.19
N ILE A 135 12.41 11.85 -0.48
CA ILE A 135 12.10 12.79 -1.55
C ILE A 135 11.09 12.02 -2.40
N ILE A 136 9.88 12.55 -2.59
CA ILE A 136 8.95 12.02 -3.59
C ILE A 136 9.61 12.31 -4.95
N ASN A 137 10.63 11.52 -5.27
CA ASN A 137 11.11 11.25 -6.60
C ASN A 137 10.39 10.00 -7.05
N ASN A 138 9.06 9.98 -6.88
CA ASN A 138 8.26 8.89 -7.39
C ASN A 138 8.07 9.13 -8.90
N ARG A 139 9.14 8.85 -9.65
CA ARG A 139 9.09 8.57 -11.09
C ARG A 139 8.66 7.11 -11.31
N ALA A 140 7.76 6.57 -10.47
CA ALA A 140 7.03 5.36 -10.83
C ALA A 140 6.48 5.59 -12.24
N GLY A 141 6.49 4.56 -13.08
CA GLY A 141 6.00 4.61 -14.45
C GLY A 141 4.51 4.97 -14.47
N LEU A 142 4.24 6.25 -14.29
CA LEU A 142 2.94 6.85 -14.15
C LEU A 142 2.41 6.97 -15.56
N LEU A 143 1.41 6.15 -15.87
CA LEU A 143 0.68 6.27 -17.13
C LEU A 143 0.03 7.67 -17.31
N ASP A 144 -0.04 8.47 -16.23
CA ASP A 144 -0.65 9.80 -16.19
C ASP A 144 0.19 10.86 -15.44
N ASN A 145 1.46 10.60 -15.12
CA ASN A 145 2.36 11.49 -14.35
C ASN A 145 1.83 12.06 -13.00
N VAL A 146 0.82 11.41 -12.40
CA VAL A 146 0.20 11.82 -11.12
C VAL A 146 -0.12 10.62 -10.21
N LEU A 147 0.05 10.76 -8.90
CA LEU A 147 -0.27 9.71 -7.92
C LEU A 147 -1.79 9.58 -7.67
N PRO A 148 -2.29 8.40 -7.28
CA PRO A 148 -3.67 8.25 -6.85
C PRO A 148 -3.92 8.95 -5.52
N LEU A 149 -5.06 9.62 -5.41
CA LEU A 149 -5.62 10.12 -4.16
C LEU A 149 -6.78 9.21 -3.75
N VAL A 150 -6.70 8.69 -2.53
CA VAL A 150 -7.79 7.95 -1.88
C VAL A 150 -8.39 8.81 -0.77
N GLN A 151 -9.70 8.65 -0.55
CA GLN A 151 -10.38 9.35 0.55
C GLN A 151 -10.55 8.42 1.75
N ALA A 152 -10.39 8.99 2.94
CA ALA A 152 -10.54 8.24 4.18
C ALA A 152 -11.05 9.09 5.33
N HIS A 153 -11.68 8.44 6.30
CA HIS A 153 -11.82 8.96 7.66
C HIS A 153 -10.71 8.36 8.49
N ILE A 154 -9.98 9.20 9.23
CA ILE A 154 -8.82 8.76 10.00
C ILE A 154 -9.00 9.19 11.44
N ARG A 155 -8.85 8.25 12.37
CA ARG A 155 -8.65 8.54 13.79
C ARG A 155 -7.17 8.44 14.10
N VAL A 156 -6.64 9.45 14.78
CA VAL A 156 -5.25 9.53 15.23
C VAL A 156 -5.22 9.54 16.75
N CYS A 157 -4.42 8.66 17.35
CA CYS A 157 -4.27 8.52 18.79
C CYS A 157 -2.78 8.46 19.16
N PRO A 158 -2.35 8.99 20.32
CA PRO A 158 -1.05 8.66 20.87
C PRO A 158 -0.97 7.16 21.18
N ILE A 159 0.23 6.56 21.13
CA ILE A 159 0.40 5.10 21.22
C ILE A 159 0.06 4.55 22.61
N ASP A 160 0.39 5.28 23.68
CA ASP A 160 0.19 4.86 25.07
C ASP A 160 -0.92 5.63 25.79
N ASP A 161 -1.89 6.16 25.04
CA ASP A 161 -2.87 7.05 25.63
C ASP A 161 -3.95 6.31 26.44
N GLU A 162 -3.79 6.32 27.77
CA GLU A 162 -4.80 5.83 28.70
C GLU A 162 -6.08 6.69 28.72
N PHE A 163 -6.02 7.93 28.23
CA PHE A 163 -7.12 8.89 28.26
C PHE A 163 -7.99 8.85 27.00
N GLU A 164 -7.77 7.87 26.11
CA GLU A 164 -8.50 7.65 24.85
C GLU A 164 -8.62 8.91 23.98
N SER A 165 -7.64 9.81 24.09
CA SER A 165 -7.67 11.03 23.31
C SER A 165 -7.32 10.76 21.87
N SER A 166 -8.16 11.30 21.02
CA SER A 166 -8.06 11.07 19.60
C SER A 166 -8.49 12.29 18.84
N GLU A 167 -7.88 12.46 17.68
CA GLU A 167 -8.26 13.43 16.70
C GLU A 167 -8.84 12.71 15.48
N ILE A 168 -9.93 13.24 14.94
CA ILE A 168 -10.54 12.71 13.71
C ILE A 168 -10.23 13.66 12.57
N LEU A 169 -9.68 13.12 11.50
CA LEU A 169 -9.50 13.79 10.22
C LEU A 169 -10.59 13.28 9.27
N PRO A 170 -11.70 14.01 9.13
CA PRO A 170 -12.80 13.61 8.27
C PRO A 170 -12.46 13.84 6.79
N GLU A 171 -12.90 12.93 5.92
CA GLU A 171 -12.81 13.05 4.46
C GLU A 171 -11.40 13.42 3.94
N ALA A 172 -10.37 12.95 4.63
CA ALA A 172 -8.98 13.26 4.34
C ALA A 172 -8.58 12.66 2.99
N ASN A 173 -7.92 13.46 2.15
CA ASN A 173 -7.29 12.95 0.93
C ASN A 173 -5.89 12.44 1.30
N MET A 174 -5.60 11.19 0.96
CA MET A 174 -4.29 10.59 1.16
C MET A 174 -3.67 10.27 -0.20
N ILE A 175 -2.40 10.64 -0.37
CA ILE A 175 -1.62 10.21 -1.52
C ILE A 175 -1.27 8.73 -1.34
N TRP A 176 -1.71 7.89 -2.27
CA TRP A 176 -1.31 6.49 -2.32
C TRP A 176 0.13 6.39 -2.84
N ASP A 177 1.09 6.15 -1.96
CA ASP A 177 2.51 6.18 -2.30
C ASP A 177 3.20 4.86 -1.94
N THR A 178 3.33 3.99 -2.93
CA THR A 178 4.09 2.74 -2.80
C THR A 178 5.61 2.97 -2.67
N GLY A 179 6.10 4.21 -2.79
CA GLY A 179 7.49 4.57 -2.52
C GLY A 179 7.74 4.98 -1.07
N ALA A 180 6.70 5.30 -0.31
CA ALA A 180 6.80 5.68 1.10
C ALA A 180 6.78 4.45 2.00
N HIS A 181 7.82 4.25 2.81
CA HIS A 181 7.88 3.11 3.75
C HIS A 181 6.78 3.17 4.81
N ARG A 182 6.51 4.33 5.39
CA ARG A 182 5.47 4.52 6.42
C ARG A 182 4.41 5.51 5.95
N THR A 183 3.23 5.40 6.54
CA THR A 183 2.21 6.45 6.44
C THR A 183 2.67 7.68 7.23
N ILE A 184 2.59 8.85 6.61
CA ILE A 184 3.04 10.13 7.17
C ILE A 184 1.89 11.14 7.14
N ILE A 185 1.65 11.79 8.27
CA ILE A 185 0.65 12.83 8.46
C ILE A 185 1.38 14.14 8.73
N SER A 186 1.08 15.18 7.95
CA SER A 186 1.59 16.52 8.27
C SER A 186 1.00 17.00 9.58
N ALA A 187 1.86 17.50 10.48
CA ALA A 187 1.46 18.05 11.76
C ALA A 187 0.44 19.19 11.61
N ASP A 188 0.50 19.95 10.52
CA ASP A 188 -0.40 21.07 10.23
C ASP A 188 -1.87 20.61 10.04
N LEU A 189 -2.13 19.31 9.82
CA LEU A 189 -3.48 18.75 9.79
C LEU A 189 -4.08 18.53 11.18
N LEU A 190 -3.24 18.50 12.22
CA LEU A 190 -3.64 18.20 13.58
C LEU A 190 -3.85 19.50 14.38
N SER A 191 -4.85 19.47 15.25
CA SER A 191 -5.18 20.54 16.16
C SER A 191 -3.99 20.87 17.08
N GLU A 192 -3.85 22.16 17.40
CA GLU A 192 -2.81 22.63 18.32
C GLU A 192 -2.83 21.89 19.69
N PRO A 193 -3.99 21.61 20.32
CA PRO A 193 -4.03 20.86 21.57
C PRO A 193 -3.51 19.43 21.43
N PHE A 194 -3.81 18.74 20.34
CA PHE A 194 -3.32 17.38 20.09
C PHE A 194 -1.81 17.38 19.84
N ARG A 195 -1.32 18.32 19.02
CA ARG A 195 0.13 18.48 18.76
C ARG A 195 0.93 18.71 20.04
N ARG A 196 0.48 19.60 20.92
CA ARG A 196 1.13 19.82 22.23
C ARG A 196 1.16 18.56 23.09
N ARG A 197 0.13 17.73 23.01
CA ARG A 197 0.06 16.46 23.75
C ARG A 197 1.10 15.46 23.24
N LEU A 198 1.32 15.41 21.92
CA LEU A 198 2.41 14.60 21.33
C LEU A 198 3.80 15.07 21.77
N GLU A 199 3.94 16.30 22.25
CA GLU A 199 5.21 16.85 22.78
C GLU A 199 5.46 16.52 24.26
N ASN A 200 4.48 15.94 24.97
CA ASN A 200 4.63 15.50 26.36
C ASN A 200 5.73 14.43 26.50
N GLU A 201 6.41 14.41 27.65
CA GLU A 201 7.52 13.49 27.95
C GLU A 201 7.13 12.00 27.84
N GLU A 202 5.87 11.66 28.10
CA GLU A 202 5.34 10.30 27.95
C GLU A 202 5.45 9.76 26.51
N ASN A 203 5.46 10.66 25.52
CA ASN A 203 5.56 10.30 24.10
C ASN A 203 7.01 10.27 23.60
N ASP A 204 8.01 10.60 24.41
CA ASP A 204 9.42 10.73 24.00
C ASP A 204 9.97 9.47 23.35
N ILE A 205 9.57 8.31 23.86
CA ILE A 205 9.97 7.01 23.33
C ILE A 205 9.45 6.74 21.92
N TYR A 206 8.47 7.53 21.46
CA TYR A 206 7.87 7.47 20.13
C TYR A 206 8.31 8.64 19.24
N ARG A 207 9.12 9.56 19.76
CA ARG A 207 9.68 10.69 19.01
C ARG A 207 10.99 10.30 18.35
N SER A 208 11.17 10.77 17.12
CA SER A 208 12.40 10.62 16.34
C SER A 208 12.68 11.89 15.54
N GLU A 209 13.87 11.99 14.95
CA GLU A 209 14.20 13.09 14.02
C GLU A 209 13.24 13.17 12.83
N SER A 210 12.65 12.03 12.45
CA SER A 210 11.70 11.93 11.36
C SER A 210 10.29 12.36 11.76
N GLY A 211 9.95 12.47 13.05
CA GLY A 211 8.61 12.77 13.52
C GLY A 211 8.20 11.97 14.76
N THR A 212 6.94 12.14 15.17
CA THR A 212 6.35 11.44 16.33
C THR A 212 5.43 10.32 15.86
N ALA A 213 5.65 9.10 16.34
CA ALA A 213 4.80 7.97 15.99
C ALA A 213 3.45 8.05 16.74
N VAL A 214 2.38 7.77 15.99
CA VAL A 214 1.00 7.77 16.48
C VAL A 214 0.29 6.53 15.97
N GLN A 215 -0.69 6.05 16.71
CA GLN A 215 -1.58 5.01 16.23
C GLN A 215 -2.69 5.64 15.38
N VAL A 216 -3.03 4.97 14.29
CA VAL A 216 -4.10 5.38 13.38
C VAL A 216 -5.07 4.25 13.10
N THR A 217 -6.34 4.61 13.02
CA THR A 217 -7.39 3.75 12.45
C THR A 217 -7.97 4.48 11.24
N ILE A 218 -7.85 3.87 10.07
CA ILE A 218 -8.12 4.47 8.77
C ILE A 218 -9.27 3.70 8.13
N LEU A 219 -10.44 4.34 7.97
CA LEU A 219 -11.48 3.83 7.09
C LEU A 219 -11.28 4.43 5.71
N VAL A 220 -10.74 3.65 4.78
CA VAL A 220 -10.46 4.08 3.40
C VAL A 220 -11.54 3.59 2.45
N ALA A 221 -12.01 4.49 1.57
CA ALA A 221 -12.89 4.16 0.46
C ALA A 221 -12.07 3.86 -0.79
N LEU A 222 -12.19 2.62 -1.28
CA LEU A 222 -11.60 2.13 -2.52
C LEU A 222 -12.67 2.06 -3.60
N SER A 223 -12.30 1.65 -4.82
CA SER A 223 -13.21 1.66 -5.97
C SER A 223 -14.34 0.64 -5.85
N ASN A 224 -14.11 -0.48 -5.15
CA ASN A 224 -15.08 -1.57 -5.01
C ASN A 224 -15.56 -1.82 -3.58
N THR A 225 -14.85 -1.31 -2.56
CA THR A 225 -15.15 -1.57 -1.15
C THR A 225 -14.61 -0.47 -0.25
N THR A 226 -14.99 -0.51 1.03
CA THR A 226 -14.33 0.22 2.12
C THR A 226 -13.59 -0.76 3.01
N VAL A 227 -12.43 -0.38 3.53
CA VAL A 227 -11.67 -1.21 4.48
C VAL A 227 -11.18 -0.36 5.66
N THR A 228 -11.21 -0.95 6.85
CA THR A 228 -10.62 -0.33 8.06
C THR A 228 -9.22 -0.91 8.27
N ILE A 229 -8.23 -0.04 8.38
CA ILE A 229 -6.82 -0.39 8.55
C ILE A 229 -6.32 0.22 9.85
N GLU A 230 -5.70 -0.58 10.69
CA GLU A 230 -5.09 -0.16 11.95
C GLU A 230 -3.57 -0.22 11.80
N ALA A 231 -2.88 0.88 12.04
CA ALA A 231 -1.45 1.01 11.78
C ALA A 231 -0.77 2.03 12.71
N ILE A 232 0.55 2.10 12.63
CA ILE A 232 1.34 3.21 13.18
C ILE A 232 1.74 4.15 12.04
N ALA A 233 1.43 5.44 12.20
CA ALA A 233 1.85 6.51 11.30
C ALA A 233 2.85 7.44 11.98
N LEU A 234 3.53 8.27 11.19
CA LEU A 234 4.41 9.33 11.69
C LEU A 234 3.74 10.70 11.50
N VAL A 235 3.74 11.51 12.56
CA VAL A 235 3.37 12.92 12.51
C VAL A 235 4.65 13.74 12.32
N CYS A 236 4.71 14.48 11.21
CA CYS A 236 5.90 15.20 10.80
C CYS A 236 5.60 16.70 10.62
N PRO A 237 6.47 17.60 11.11
CA PRO A 237 6.47 19.00 10.72
C PRO A 237 6.45 19.16 9.20
N ARG A 238 5.72 20.17 8.70
CA ARG A 238 5.55 20.38 7.24
C ARG A 238 6.87 20.53 6.47
N ASN A 239 7.91 21.08 7.08
CA ASN A 239 9.24 21.21 6.45
C ASN A 239 9.96 19.87 6.25
N LEU A 240 9.56 18.82 6.96
CA LEU A 240 10.03 17.45 6.74
C LEU A 240 9.11 16.67 5.79
N MET A 241 7.95 17.21 5.42
CA MET A 241 7.11 16.58 4.41
C MET A 241 7.77 16.70 3.02
N PRO A 242 7.66 15.67 2.17
CA PRO A 242 8.20 15.75 0.82
C PRO A 242 7.62 16.95 0.07
N ASN A 243 8.49 17.77 -0.51
CA ASN A 243 8.14 19.02 -1.20
C ASN A 243 7.29 19.99 -0.34
N GLY A 244 7.35 19.89 1.00
CA GLY A 244 6.53 20.71 1.90
C GLY A 244 5.02 20.42 1.82
N TYR A 245 4.65 19.22 1.37
CA TYR A 245 3.26 18.80 1.22
C TYR A 245 2.52 18.87 2.55
N ASN A 246 1.41 19.61 2.58
CA ASN A 246 0.50 19.64 3.73
C ASN A 246 -0.64 18.65 3.47
N GLY A 247 -0.50 17.43 3.97
CA GLY A 247 -1.45 16.35 3.72
C GLY A 247 -1.00 15.05 4.34
N ILE A 248 -1.54 13.95 3.81
CA ILE A 248 -1.25 12.58 4.25
C ILE A 248 -0.64 11.81 3.09
N VAL A 249 0.48 11.13 3.36
CA VAL A 249 1.11 10.17 2.45
C VAL A 249 0.81 8.78 3.01
N PHE A 250 0.01 8.00 2.29
CA PHE A 250 -0.37 6.64 2.66
C PHE A 250 0.71 5.68 2.15
N GLY A 251 1.45 5.07 3.08
CA GLY A 251 2.67 4.30 2.78
C GLY A 251 2.49 2.79 2.89
N GLN A 252 3.62 2.08 2.83
CA GLN A 252 3.68 0.62 2.73
C GLN A 252 3.46 -0.13 4.05
N SER A 253 4.31 0.12 5.04
CA SER A 253 4.36 -0.61 6.31
C SER A 253 3.02 -0.50 7.04
N GLN A 254 2.47 -1.66 7.42
CA GLN A 254 1.16 -1.84 8.09
C GLN A 254 -0.07 -1.31 7.32
N CYS A 255 0.13 -0.71 6.14
CA CYS A 255 -0.91 -0.11 5.31
C CYS A 255 -0.97 -0.81 3.94
N ILE A 256 -0.32 -0.28 2.89
CA ILE A 256 -0.41 -0.84 1.53
C ILE A 256 0.06 -2.30 1.48
N ASN A 257 1.08 -2.68 2.26
CA ASN A 257 1.58 -4.07 2.28
C ASN A 257 0.58 -5.07 2.86
N SER A 258 -0.41 -4.59 3.61
CA SER A 258 -1.50 -5.40 4.16
C SER A 258 -2.63 -5.62 3.15
N LEU A 259 -2.54 -5.05 1.94
CA LEU A 259 -3.60 -5.07 0.94
C LEU A 259 -3.18 -5.88 -0.29
N VAL A 260 -4.06 -6.75 -0.76
CA VAL A 260 -4.01 -7.35 -2.10
C VAL A 260 -4.99 -6.59 -2.96
N TYR A 261 -4.48 -5.76 -3.87
CA TYR A 261 -5.30 -4.86 -4.67
C TYR A 261 -4.91 -4.89 -6.15
N THR A 262 -5.84 -4.49 -6.99
CA THR A 262 -5.63 -4.22 -8.41
C THR A 262 -5.73 -2.73 -8.66
N SER A 263 -4.78 -2.21 -9.42
CA SER A 263 -4.70 -0.80 -9.79
C SER A 263 -4.86 -0.65 -11.30
N ILE A 264 -5.89 0.09 -11.73
CA ILE A 264 -6.22 0.28 -13.15
C ILE A 264 -6.27 1.80 -13.43
N PRO A 265 -5.23 2.38 -14.04
CA PRO A 265 -5.20 3.82 -14.31
C PRO A 265 -6.20 4.20 -15.40
N ARG A 266 -6.57 5.49 -15.42
CA ARG A 266 -7.54 6.08 -16.35
C ARG A 266 -7.25 5.72 -17.79
N THR A 267 -5.99 5.85 -18.22
CA THR A 267 -5.57 5.47 -19.58
C THR A 267 -5.97 4.04 -19.93
N ALA A 268 -5.79 3.07 -19.04
CA ALA A 268 -6.17 1.68 -19.30
C ALA A 268 -7.69 1.49 -19.37
N LEU A 269 -8.45 2.21 -18.56
CA LEU A 269 -9.92 2.20 -18.57
C LEU A 269 -10.47 2.78 -19.87
N LEU A 270 -9.95 3.92 -20.33
CA LEU A 270 -10.33 4.53 -21.61
C LEU A 270 -10.06 3.59 -22.79
N HIS A 271 -8.90 2.94 -22.81
CA HIS A 271 -8.58 1.93 -23.84
C HIS A 271 -9.50 0.71 -23.82
N SER A 272 -10.11 0.42 -22.66
CA SER A 272 -11.10 -0.65 -22.51
C SER A 272 -12.51 -0.22 -22.93
N GLY A 273 -12.69 1.03 -23.36
CA GLY A 273 -13.97 1.60 -23.78
C GLY A 273 -14.82 2.14 -22.62
N GLU A 274 -14.25 2.28 -21.43
CA GLU A 274 -14.95 2.90 -20.29
C GLU A 274 -14.92 4.43 -20.38
N ASP A 275 -16.01 5.05 -19.94
CA ASP A 275 -16.09 6.50 -19.77
C ASP A 275 -15.52 6.89 -18.39
N VAL A 276 -14.46 7.69 -18.41
CA VAL A 276 -13.72 8.09 -17.20
C VAL A 276 -13.46 9.59 -17.24
N ALA A 277 -13.97 10.27 -16.22
CA ALA A 277 -13.78 11.71 -16.02
C ALA A 277 -12.30 12.11 -16.06
N GLU A 278 -12.00 13.32 -16.55
CA GLU A 278 -10.62 13.80 -16.70
C GLU A 278 -9.91 14.03 -15.35
N ASP A 279 -10.66 14.25 -14.28
CA ASP A 279 -10.16 14.46 -12.93
C ASP A 279 -10.02 13.16 -12.12
N ALA A 280 -10.40 12.01 -12.71
CA ALA A 280 -10.23 10.70 -12.11
C ALA A 280 -8.86 10.11 -12.47
N TRP A 281 -8.19 9.54 -11.48
CA TRP A 281 -6.95 8.79 -11.66
C TRP A 281 -7.20 7.41 -12.29
N GLY A 282 -8.31 6.78 -11.95
CA GLY A 282 -8.63 5.40 -12.32
C GLY A 282 -9.20 4.63 -11.11
N ASP A 283 -9.01 3.32 -11.09
CA ASP A 283 -9.53 2.44 -10.06
C ASP A 283 -8.43 1.84 -9.18
N LEU A 284 -8.72 1.73 -7.89
CA LEU A 284 -8.01 0.89 -6.93
C LEU A 284 -9.03 -0.05 -6.30
N SER A 285 -8.99 -1.32 -6.70
CA SER A 285 -9.93 -2.34 -6.22
C SER A 285 -9.24 -3.33 -5.29
N LEU A 286 -9.82 -3.58 -4.13
CA LEU A 286 -9.31 -4.51 -3.12
C LEU A 286 -9.84 -5.92 -3.36
N SER A 287 -8.94 -6.90 -3.30
CA SER A 287 -9.29 -8.33 -3.32
C SER A 287 -9.23 -8.94 -1.92
N SER A 288 -8.20 -8.59 -1.15
CA SER A 288 -8.09 -9.04 0.25
C SER A 288 -7.28 -8.07 1.11
N TYR A 289 -7.53 -8.11 2.41
CA TYR A 289 -6.82 -7.36 3.45
C TYR A 289 -6.34 -8.31 4.53
N PHE A 290 -5.12 -8.12 5.01
CA PHE A 290 -4.56 -8.82 6.17
C PHE A 290 -4.56 -7.88 7.36
N ASP A 291 -5.29 -8.24 8.41
CA ASP A 291 -5.35 -7.41 9.62
C ASP A 291 -4.04 -7.48 10.42
N PRO A 292 -3.88 -6.68 11.50
CA PRO A 292 -2.68 -6.72 12.32
C PRO A 292 -2.38 -8.11 12.88
N PHE A 293 -3.35 -9.01 13.02
CA PHE A 293 -3.16 -10.37 13.47
C PHE A 293 -2.68 -11.33 12.38
N GLY A 294 -2.80 -10.92 11.11
CA GLY A 294 -2.46 -11.71 9.94
C GLY A 294 -3.67 -12.46 9.37
N ASP A 295 -4.87 -12.20 9.88
CA ASP A 295 -6.08 -12.82 9.37
C ASP A 295 -6.52 -12.15 8.07
N ALA A 296 -6.86 -12.99 7.08
CA ALA A 296 -7.20 -12.54 5.74
C ALA A 296 -8.71 -12.31 5.59
N HIS A 297 -9.08 -11.11 5.14
CA HIS A 297 -10.43 -10.67 4.86
C HIS A 297 -10.58 -10.49 3.34
N ALA A 298 -11.46 -11.26 2.69
CA ALA A 298 -11.69 -11.21 1.25
C ALA A 298 -12.89 -10.31 0.89
N PHE A 299 -12.82 -9.65 -0.28
CA PHE A 299 -13.82 -8.69 -0.78
C PHE A 299 -14.27 -9.00 -2.21
#